data_AF-A0A541CHX7-F1
#
_entry.id   AF-A0A541CHX7-F1
#
_cell.length_a   1.000
_cell.length_b   1.000
_cell.length_c   1.000
_cell.angle_alpha   90.00
_cell.angle_beta   90.00
_cell.angle_gamma   90.00
#
_symmetry.space_group_name_H-M   'P 1'
#
loop_
_entity.id
_entity.type
_entity.pdbx_description
1 polymer ?
#
loop_
_entity_poly.entity_id
_entity_poly.type
_entity_poly.pdbx_seq_one_letter_code
_entity_poly.pdbx_strand_id
1 'polypeptide(L)'
;MSTRSPRIPARLDPAKFRDPRVTAKGEARAAVALAGLRTLWFNTGTLCNIACRNCYIESSPTNDALVYLTAAEVAGYLDQAEAAGLPLEDVGFTGGEPFMNRDLPAMLADVLARPARYRAIVLTNAMAPLRQKARALLALRDRFGTDRLVLRVSLDHYEAAHHDVERGEGAFAKALDGLIWLAREGFMVHVAGRAAFGGEDESTLRAGFAALFARHAIPIDPADPVALMLFPEMDDSADVPEITEACWGILGKSPRSVMCASSRMVVKRKGAAAPTVVACTLLPYDPQFELGATLAEASRPVPLNHPHCARFCVLGGAACSR
;
A
#
# COMPACT_ATOMS: atom_id res chain seq x y z
N MET A 1 13.50 -2.43 -42.42
CA MET A 1 12.84 -2.15 -41.12
C MET A 1 13.15 -3.30 -40.18
N SER A 2 14.05 -3.10 -39.22
CA SER A 2 14.46 -4.14 -38.28
C SER A 2 13.38 -4.29 -37.22
N THR A 3 12.60 -5.37 -37.32
CA THR A 3 11.69 -5.82 -36.27
C THR A 3 12.54 -6.32 -35.10
N ARG A 4 12.79 -5.45 -34.11
CA ARG A 4 13.36 -5.88 -32.84
C ARG A 4 12.33 -6.80 -32.18
N SER A 5 12.61 -8.10 -32.19
CA SER A 5 11.91 -9.08 -31.36
C SER A 5 11.91 -8.58 -29.91
N PRO A 6 10.78 -8.57 -29.20
CA PRO A 6 10.75 -8.13 -27.81
C PRO A 6 11.70 -9.03 -27.00
N ARG A 7 12.74 -8.42 -26.42
CA ARG A 7 13.68 -9.14 -25.56
C ARG A 7 12.91 -9.66 -24.36
N ILE A 8 12.83 -10.98 -24.22
CA ILE A 8 12.34 -11.62 -22.99
C ILE A 8 13.22 -11.10 -21.86
N PRO A 9 12.65 -10.52 -20.78
CA PRO A 9 13.43 -10.09 -19.63
C PRO A 9 14.24 -11.27 -19.09
N ALA A 10 15.52 -11.05 -18.76
CA ALA A 10 16.30 -12.07 -18.06
C ALA A 10 15.60 -12.40 -16.74
N ARG A 11 15.56 -13.67 -16.33
CA ARG A 11 15.00 -14.07 -15.04
C ARG A 11 15.91 -13.61 -13.89
N LEU A 12 15.32 -13.32 -12.73
CA LEU A 12 16.07 -12.97 -11.52
C LEU A 12 17.16 -13.99 -11.22
N ASP A 13 18.40 -13.49 -11.07
CA ASP A 13 19.54 -14.31 -10.70
C ASP A 13 19.37 -14.86 -9.27
N PRO A 14 19.37 -16.20 -9.06
CA PRO A 14 19.16 -16.80 -7.76
C PRO A 14 20.24 -16.46 -6.73
N ALA A 15 21.40 -15.97 -7.14
CA ALA A 15 22.48 -15.53 -6.24
C ALA A 15 22.23 -14.15 -5.62
N LYS A 16 21.37 -13.32 -6.22
CA LYS A 16 21.07 -11.97 -5.72
C LYS A 16 20.14 -12.00 -4.51
N PHE A 17 20.22 -10.93 -3.72
CA PHE A 17 19.35 -10.65 -2.57
C PHE A 17 19.42 -11.72 -1.46
N ARG A 18 20.57 -12.39 -1.31
CA ARG A 18 20.78 -13.43 -0.29
C ARG A 18 21.42 -12.90 0.98
N ASP A 19 22.43 -12.05 0.88
CA ASP A 19 23.10 -11.45 2.03
C ASP A 19 22.64 -10.00 2.25
N PRO A 20 22.15 -9.63 3.45
CA PRO A 20 21.72 -8.28 3.74
C PRO A 20 22.86 -7.25 3.80
N ARG A 21 24.13 -7.67 3.82
CA ARG A 21 25.29 -6.78 3.91
C ARG A 21 26.05 -6.66 2.60
N VAL A 22 26.03 -7.69 1.76
CA VAL A 22 26.76 -7.71 0.49
C VAL A 22 25.90 -8.15 -0.70
N THR A 23 26.21 -7.63 -1.89
CA THR A 23 25.60 -8.06 -3.15
C THR A 23 26.20 -9.39 -3.62
N ALA A 24 25.60 -10.02 -4.63
CA ALA A 24 26.15 -11.19 -5.31
C ALA A 24 27.53 -10.93 -5.93
N LYS A 25 27.89 -9.66 -6.14
CA LYS A 25 29.21 -9.22 -6.63
C LYS A 25 30.22 -8.92 -5.50
N GLY A 26 29.83 -9.08 -4.23
CA GLY A 26 30.68 -8.79 -3.07
C GLY A 26 30.76 -7.31 -2.70
N GLU A 27 29.87 -6.46 -3.23
CA GLU A 27 29.85 -5.03 -2.93
C GLU A 27 28.99 -4.74 -1.69
N ALA A 28 29.30 -3.68 -0.93
CA ALA A 28 28.49 -3.26 0.21
C ALA A 28 27.05 -2.91 -0.22
N ARG A 29 26.06 -3.57 0.40
CA ARG A 29 24.65 -3.34 0.12
C ARG A 29 24.18 -2.05 0.78
N ALA A 30 23.35 -1.29 0.08
CA ALA A 30 22.71 -0.12 0.65
C ALA A 30 21.77 -0.50 1.81
N ALA A 31 21.89 0.22 2.93
CA ALA A 31 20.93 0.20 4.02
C ALA A 31 20.31 1.58 4.22
N VAL A 32 19.05 1.62 4.64
CA VAL A 32 18.27 2.85 4.80
C VAL A 32 17.86 3.02 6.25
N ALA A 33 18.40 4.04 6.91
CA ALA A 33 17.98 4.43 8.24
C ALA A 33 16.60 5.11 8.22
N LEU A 34 15.83 4.94 9.30
CA LEU A 34 14.59 5.69 9.49
C LEU A 34 14.95 7.17 9.72
N ALA A 35 14.59 8.04 8.77
CA ALA A 35 14.81 9.48 8.89
C ALA A 35 13.76 10.16 9.79
N GLY A 36 12.61 9.52 9.96
CA GLY A 36 11.51 9.94 10.81
C GLY A 36 10.22 9.24 10.36
N LEU A 37 9.50 8.62 11.29
CA LEU A 37 8.26 7.90 10.97
C LEU A 37 7.15 8.89 10.62
N ARG A 38 6.83 9.04 9.34
CA ARG A 38 5.74 9.88 8.81
C ARG A 38 4.46 9.09 8.56
N THR A 39 4.59 7.81 8.22
CA THR A 39 3.44 6.94 7.96
C THR A 39 3.57 5.63 8.70
N LEU A 40 2.54 5.28 9.48
CA LEU A 40 2.42 4.00 10.14
C LEU A 40 1.27 3.22 9.51
N TRP A 41 1.61 2.13 8.82
CA TRP A 41 0.64 1.23 8.23
C TRP A 41 0.24 0.14 9.22
N PHE A 42 -1.00 -0.32 9.13
CA PHE A 42 -1.53 -1.47 9.83
C PHE A 42 -2.09 -2.43 8.78
N ASN A 43 -1.50 -3.62 8.70
CA ASN A 43 -2.09 -4.71 7.94
C ASN A 43 -3.20 -5.33 8.79
N THR A 44 -4.44 -5.12 8.37
CA THR A 44 -5.63 -5.54 9.10
C THR A 44 -5.97 -7.01 8.89
N GLY A 45 -5.04 -7.84 8.38
CA GLY A 45 -5.14 -9.27 8.09
C GLY A 45 -5.15 -9.57 6.59
N THR A 46 -4.94 -10.83 6.20
CA THR A 46 -4.83 -11.25 4.77
C THR A 46 -6.13 -11.80 4.17
N LEU A 47 -7.17 -11.92 4.98
CA LEU A 47 -8.48 -12.32 4.49
C LEU A 47 -9.09 -11.21 3.64
N CYS A 48 -9.52 -11.57 2.44
CA CYS A 48 -10.18 -10.70 1.47
C CYS A 48 -11.43 -11.37 0.91
N ASN A 49 -12.42 -10.58 0.51
CA ASN A 49 -13.66 -11.08 -0.11
C ASN A 49 -13.47 -11.52 -1.58
N ILE A 50 -12.30 -11.27 -2.16
CA ILE A 50 -11.91 -11.66 -3.51
C ILE A 50 -10.47 -12.20 -3.50
N ALA A 51 -10.09 -12.94 -4.54
CA ALA A 51 -8.72 -13.41 -4.77
C ALA A 51 -8.20 -12.81 -6.08
N CYS A 52 -7.57 -11.62 -6.00
CA CYS A 52 -7.02 -10.96 -7.18
C CYS A 52 -5.87 -11.79 -7.77
N ARG A 53 -5.71 -11.74 -9.10
CA ARG A 53 -4.70 -12.51 -9.82
C ARG A 53 -3.26 -12.18 -9.39
N ASN A 54 -2.98 -10.90 -9.12
CA ASN A 54 -1.67 -10.34 -8.81
C ASN A 54 -1.70 -9.54 -7.49
N CYS A 55 -2.27 -10.12 -6.43
CA CYS A 55 -2.24 -9.50 -5.10
C CYS A 55 -0.84 -9.60 -4.47
N TYR A 56 -0.18 -8.47 -4.17
CA TYR A 56 1.19 -8.45 -3.63
C TYR A 56 1.38 -9.13 -2.28
N ILE A 57 0.31 -9.27 -1.51
CA ILE A 57 0.33 -9.98 -0.23
C ILE A 57 -0.56 -11.21 -0.27
N GLU A 58 -0.90 -11.69 -1.47
CA GLU A 58 -1.59 -12.97 -1.70
C GLU A 58 -2.93 -13.10 -0.94
N SER A 59 -3.59 -11.97 -0.71
CA SER A 59 -4.84 -11.95 0.06
C SER A 59 -5.98 -12.63 -0.71
N SER A 60 -6.77 -13.40 0.02
CA SER A 60 -7.84 -14.21 -0.54
C SER A 60 -8.87 -14.55 0.55
N PRO A 61 -10.01 -15.17 0.20
CA PRO A 61 -10.98 -15.64 1.20
C PRO A 61 -10.44 -16.72 2.15
N THR A 62 -9.30 -17.32 1.84
CA THR A 62 -8.72 -18.45 2.59
C THR A 62 -7.32 -18.18 3.14
N ASN A 63 -6.64 -17.11 2.71
CA ASN A 63 -5.33 -16.78 3.24
C ASN A 63 -5.45 -16.07 4.60
N ASP A 64 -5.18 -16.80 5.67
CA ASP A 64 -5.18 -16.29 7.05
C ASP A 64 -3.78 -16.22 7.68
N ALA A 65 -2.73 -16.10 6.85
CA ALA A 65 -1.35 -16.00 7.32
C ALA A 65 -1.12 -14.79 8.24
N LEU A 66 -1.76 -13.65 7.94
CA LEU A 66 -1.87 -12.52 8.86
C LEU A 66 -3.30 -12.42 9.39
N VAL A 67 -3.42 -12.36 10.71
CA VAL A 67 -4.71 -12.28 11.40
C VAL A 67 -5.08 -10.83 11.68
N TYR A 68 -6.36 -10.62 11.96
CA TYR A 68 -6.90 -9.32 12.29
C TYR A 68 -6.22 -8.72 13.52
N LEU A 69 -5.70 -7.50 13.36
CA LEU A 69 -5.34 -6.64 14.48
C LEU A 69 -6.60 -6.24 15.24
N THR A 70 -6.46 -6.07 16.54
CA THR A 70 -7.51 -5.50 17.41
C THR A 70 -7.35 -3.99 17.54
N ALA A 71 -8.42 -3.28 17.92
CA ALA A 71 -8.34 -1.84 18.17
C ALA A 71 -7.33 -1.50 19.28
N ALA A 72 -7.22 -2.34 20.32
CA ALA A 72 -6.28 -2.14 21.42
C ALA A 72 -4.80 -2.29 20.98
N GLU A 73 -4.51 -3.25 20.10
CA GLU A 73 -3.16 -3.40 19.54
C GLU A 73 -2.77 -2.18 18.72
N VAL A 74 -3.67 -1.67 17.88
CA VAL A 74 -3.42 -0.44 17.10
C VAL A 74 -3.20 0.76 18.02
N ALA A 75 -4.07 0.95 19.03
CA ALA A 75 -3.95 2.02 20.00
C ALA A 75 -2.57 2.02 20.70
N GLY A 76 -2.07 0.85 21.09
CA GLY A 76 -0.75 0.74 21.73
C GLY A 76 0.42 1.20 20.85
N TYR A 77 0.35 1.06 19.54
CA TYR A 77 1.36 1.61 18.63
C TYR A 77 1.21 3.12 18.43
N LEU A 78 -0.01 3.66 18.42
CA LEU A 78 -0.24 5.10 18.38
C LEU A 78 0.26 5.76 19.66
N ASP A 79 0.04 5.14 20.82
CA ASP A 79 0.57 5.59 22.10
C ASP A 79 2.11 5.62 22.10
N GLN A 80 2.76 4.60 21.53
CA GLN A 80 4.22 4.60 21.36
C GLN A 80 4.69 5.76 20.47
N ALA A 81 3.98 6.04 19.37
CA ALA A 81 4.35 7.12 18.46
C ALA A 81 4.22 8.50 19.14
N GLU A 82 3.15 8.74 19.89
CA GLU A 82 2.93 9.97 20.65
C GLU A 82 3.95 10.12 21.79
N ALA A 83 4.17 9.06 22.58
CA ALA A 83 5.11 9.08 23.71
C ALA A 83 6.56 9.32 23.27
N ALA A 84 6.96 8.79 22.10
CA ALA A 84 8.29 9.01 21.53
C ALA A 84 8.39 10.32 20.72
N GLY A 85 7.31 11.10 20.58
CA GLY A 85 7.30 12.32 19.79
C GLY A 85 7.63 12.10 18.31
N LEU A 86 7.23 10.96 17.74
CA LEU A 86 7.49 10.64 16.34
C LEU A 86 6.71 11.62 15.44
N PRO A 87 7.28 12.03 14.29
CA PRO A 87 6.63 12.98 13.38
C PRO A 87 5.54 12.31 12.52
N LEU A 88 4.69 11.49 13.13
CA LEU A 88 3.66 10.71 12.45
C LEU A 88 2.59 11.65 11.89
N GLU A 89 2.27 11.50 10.61
CA GLU A 89 1.26 12.30 9.89
C GLU A 89 0.10 11.40 9.48
N ASP A 90 0.44 10.24 8.91
CA ASP A 90 -0.51 9.33 8.30
C ASP A 90 -0.57 7.99 9.03
N VAL A 91 -1.78 7.52 9.29
CA VAL A 91 -2.06 6.17 9.76
C VAL A 91 -2.82 5.43 8.66
N GLY A 92 -2.15 4.47 8.04
CA GLY A 92 -2.68 3.71 6.92
C GLY A 92 -3.25 2.36 7.35
N PHE A 93 -4.36 1.94 6.76
CA PHE A 93 -4.97 0.63 6.94
C PHE A 93 -5.01 -0.09 5.59
N THR A 94 -4.41 -1.27 5.57
CA THR A 94 -4.30 -2.14 4.38
C THR A 94 -4.48 -3.60 4.81
N GLY A 95 -4.11 -4.56 3.97
CA GLY A 95 -4.23 -5.99 4.20
C GLY A 95 -4.91 -6.65 3.01
N GLY A 96 -5.74 -7.65 3.30
CA GLY A 96 -6.76 -8.11 2.39
C GLY A 96 -7.80 -7.00 2.21
N GLU A 97 -9.02 -7.21 2.67
CA GLU A 97 -10.01 -6.13 2.67
C GLU A 97 -10.17 -5.56 4.09
N PRO A 98 -9.70 -4.33 4.37
CA PRO A 98 -9.73 -3.79 5.73
C PRO A 98 -11.11 -3.78 6.38
N PHE A 99 -12.17 -3.55 5.60
CA PHE A 99 -13.53 -3.54 6.14
C PHE A 99 -14.05 -4.92 6.56
N MET A 100 -13.31 -6.01 6.29
CA MET A 100 -13.58 -7.32 6.89
C MET A 100 -13.14 -7.39 8.36
N ASN A 101 -12.17 -6.57 8.78
CA ASN A 101 -11.79 -6.47 10.19
C ASN A 101 -12.90 -5.74 10.96
N ARG A 102 -13.45 -6.42 11.98
CA ARG A 102 -14.57 -5.89 12.79
C ARG A 102 -14.19 -4.65 13.58
N ASP A 103 -12.92 -4.51 13.94
CA ASP A 103 -12.40 -3.45 14.79
C ASP A 103 -11.97 -2.19 14.00
N LEU A 104 -11.92 -2.26 12.66
CA LEU A 104 -11.50 -1.13 11.83
C LEU A 104 -12.23 0.19 12.16
N PRO A 105 -13.56 0.24 12.35
CA PRO A 105 -14.23 1.49 12.72
C PRO A 105 -13.75 2.07 14.06
N ALA A 106 -13.39 1.23 15.03
CA ALA A 106 -12.86 1.68 16.31
C ALA A 106 -11.42 2.18 16.16
N MET A 107 -10.60 1.52 15.33
CA MET A 107 -9.25 2.00 14.98
C MET A 107 -9.30 3.38 14.31
N LEU A 108 -10.21 3.56 13.34
CA LEU A 108 -10.40 4.84 12.66
C LEU A 108 -10.88 5.92 13.64
N ALA A 109 -11.80 5.59 14.54
CA ALA A 109 -12.26 6.53 15.58
C ALA A 109 -11.11 6.99 16.48
N ASP A 110 -10.22 6.08 16.88
CA ASP A 110 -9.05 6.39 17.70
C ASP A 110 -8.11 7.34 16.95
N VAL A 111 -7.67 6.97 15.74
CA VAL A 111 -6.81 7.82 14.89
C VAL A 111 -7.38 9.22 14.71
N LEU A 112 -8.68 9.33 14.41
CA LEU A 112 -9.33 10.62 14.19
C LEU A 112 -9.50 11.42 15.48
N ALA A 113 -9.58 10.78 16.64
CA ALA A 113 -9.68 11.44 17.94
C ALA A 113 -8.32 11.91 18.50
N ARG A 114 -7.19 11.42 17.97
CA ARG A 114 -5.86 11.77 18.50
C ARG A 114 -5.57 13.28 18.43
N PRO A 115 -4.97 13.86 19.49
CA PRO A 115 -4.63 15.28 19.55
C PRO A 115 -3.58 15.67 18.51
N ALA A 116 -2.73 14.73 18.09
CA ALA A 116 -1.76 14.92 17.01
C ALA A 116 -2.41 15.10 15.63
N ARG A 117 -3.74 14.93 15.52
CA ARG A 117 -4.55 15.15 14.30
C ARG A 117 -4.04 14.39 13.07
N TYR A 118 -3.70 13.12 13.25
CA TYR A 118 -3.32 12.24 12.14
C TYR A 118 -4.39 12.18 11.04
N ARG A 119 -3.96 11.89 9.82
CA ARG A 119 -4.83 11.50 8.71
C ARG A 119 -4.91 9.97 8.66
N ALA A 120 -6.14 9.46 8.60
CA ALA A 120 -6.42 8.05 8.37
C ALA A 120 -6.52 7.78 6.86
N ILE A 121 -5.86 6.73 6.37
CA ILE A 121 -5.92 6.29 4.98
C ILE A 121 -6.35 4.83 4.97
N VAL A 122 -7.40 4.47 4.22
CA VAL A 122 -7.82 3.06 4.05
C VAL A 122 -7.69 2.66 2.59
N LEU A 123 -6.95 1.58 2.32
CA LEU A 123 -6.87 0.96 0.99
C LEU A 123 -7.94 -0.12 0.90
N THR A 124 -8.92 0.03 0.01
CA THR A 124 -10.10 -0.85 -0.03
C THR A 124 -10.51 -1.17 -1.46
N ASN A 125 -11.13 -2.34 -1.67
CA ASN A 125 -11.80 -2.66 -2.93
C ASN A 125 -13.21 -2.04 -3.03
N ALA A 126 -13.68 -1.37 -1.97
CA ALA A 126 -14.99 -0.72 -1.87
C ALA A 126 -16.21 -1.61 -2.07
N MET A 127 -16.07 -2.93 -2.00
CA MET A 127 -17.17 -3.88 -2.23
C MET A 127 -18.00 -4.12 -0.95
N ALA A 128 -18.67 -5.27 -0.88
CA ALA A 128 -19.63 -5.62 0.17
C ALA A 128 -19.12 -5.41 1.61
N PRO A 129 -17.87 -5.77 2.00
CA PRO A 129 -17.41 -5.54 3.36
C PRO A 129 -17.46 -4.07 3.78
N LEU A 130 -17.08 -3.14 2.90
CA LEU A 130 -17.19 -1.70 3.14
C LEU A 130 -18.65 -1.30 3.37
N ARG A 131 -19.56 -1.76 2.51
CA ARG A 131 -21.00 -1.46 2.61
C ARG A 131 -21.63 -1.99 3.89
N GLN A 132 -21.17 -3.13 4.39
CA GLN A 132 -21.60 -3.66 5.69
C GLN A 132 -21.17 -2.76 6.87
N LYS A 133 -20.17 -1.90 6.67
CA LYS A 133 -19.68 -0.92 7.66
C LYS A 133 -20.25 0.49 7.43
N ALA A 134 -21.19 0.67 6.49
CA ALA A 134 -21.73 1.98 6.13
C ALA A 134 -22.21 2.80 7.33
N ARG A 135 -22.99 2.22 8.25
CA ARG A 135 -23.46 2.93 9.45
C ARG A 135 -22.32 3.44 10.32
N ALA A 136 -21.26 2.65 10.48
CA ALA A 136 -20.11 3.03 11.28
C ALA A 136 -19.28 4.12 10.58
N LEU A 137 -19.11 4.03 9.26
CA LEU A 137 -18.46 5.06 8.46
C LEU A 137 -19.21 6.40 8.52
N LEU A 138 -20.54 6.39 8.38
CA LEU A 138 -21.37 7.60 8.50
C LEU A 138 -21.26 8.20 9.91
N ALA A 139 -21.23 7.38 10.96
CA ALA A 139 -21.02 7.87 12.32
C ALA A 139 -19.63 8.52 12.50
N LEU A 140 -18.58 7.99 11.86
CA LEU A 140 -17.25 8.62 11.86
C LEU A 140 -17.28 9.96 11.12
N ARG A 141 -17.90 10.01 9.95
CA ARG A 141 -18.11 11.25 9.16
C ARG A 141 -18.81 12.31 9.99
N ASP A 142 -19.96 11.97 10.58
CA ASP A 142 -20.79 12.93 11.30
C ASP A 142 -20.08 13.46 12.56
N ARG A 143 -19.20 12.64 13.16
CA ARG A 143 -18.46 13.00 14.38
C ARG A 143 -17.17 13.79 14.10
N PHE A 144 -16.43 13.43 13.06
CA PHE A 144 -15.06 13.91 12.83
C PHE A 144 -14.85 14.69 11.53
N GLY A 145 -15.86 14.75 10.65
CA GLY A 145 -15.72 15.23 9.29
C GLY A 145 -14.99 14.22 8.39
N THR A 146 -14.66 14.64 7.16
CA THR A 146 -14.02 13.77 6.14
C THR A 146 -12.62 14.21 5.75
N ASP A 147 -12.19 15.43 6.14
CA ASP A 147 -10.91 16.03 5.73
C ASP A 147 -9.67 15.21 6.13
N ARG A 148 -9.79 14.34 7.14
CA ARG A 148 -8.71 13.49 7.64
C ARG A 148 -8.97 11.99 7.45
N LEU A 149 -9.98 11.61 6.68
CA LEU A 149 -10.29 10.21 6.37
C LEU A 149 -10.30 10.00 4.86
N VAL A 150 -9.21 9.47 4.33
CA VAL A 150 -9.05 9.15 2.91
C VAL A 150 -9.38 7.68 2.67
N LEU A 151 -10.30 7.43 1.75
CA LEU A 151 -10.63 6.09 1.28
C LEU A 151 -10.09 5.93 -0.15
N ARG A 152 -9.00 5.19 -0.30
CA ARG A 152 -8.38 4.92 -1.60
C ARG A 152 -8.94 3.61 -2.16
N VAL A 153 -9.80 3.75 -3.15
CA VAL A 153 -10.47 2.63 -3.81
C VAL A 153 -9.57 2.04 -4.88
N SER A 154 -9.35 0.72 -4.82
CA SER A 154 -8.63 0.00 -5.86
C SER A 154 -9.54 -0.25 -7.06
N LEU A 155 -9.31 0.47 -8.15
CA LEU A 155 -10.03 0.38 -9.41
C LEU A 155 -9.00 0.29 -10.54
N ASP A 156 -8.55 -0.93 -10.86
CA ASP A 156 -7.38 -1.16 -11.73
C ASP A 156 -7.49 -0.54 -13.14
N HIS A 157 -8.70 -0.38 -13.66
CA HIS A 157 -8.98 0.26 -14.95
C HIS A 157 -10.34 0.97 -14.92
N TYR A 158 -10.55 1.96 -15.79
CA TYR A 158 -11.83 2.66 -15.93
C TYR A 158 -12.90 1.86 -16.70
N GLU A 159 -12.55 0.68 -17.21
CA GLU A 159 -13.44 -0.21 -17.96
C GLU A 159 -13.56 -1.56 -17.26
N ALA A 160 -14.77 -2.10 -17.23
CA ALA A 160 -15.07 -3.37 -16.57
C ALA A 160 -14.28 -4.54 -17.17
N ALA A 161 -14.20 -4.63 -18.50
CA ALA A 161 -13.53 -5.74 -19.19
C ALA A 161 -12.06 -5.88 -18.78
N HIS A 162 -11.38 -4.74 -18.54
CA HIS A 162 -10.01 -4.72 -18.07
C HIS A 162 -9.96 -5.00 -16.56
N HIS A 163 -10.67 -4.23 -15.74
CA HIS A 163 -10.63 -4.37 -14.28
C HIS A 163 -10.94 -5.80 -13.80
N ASP A 164 -11.93 -6.45 -14.40
CA ASP A 164 -12.38 -7.78 -13.99
C ASP A 164 -11.37 -8.89 -14.34
N VAL A 165 -10.44 -8.68 -15.27
CA VAL A 165 -9.35 -9.65 -15.56
C VAL A 165 -8.46 -9.87 -14.34
N GLU A 166 -8.29 -8.82 -13.53
CA GLU A 166 -7.48 -8.82 -12.32
C GLU A 166 -8.28 -9.25 -11.09
N ARG A 167 -9.50 -8.70 -10.93
CA ARG A 167 -10.27 -8.82 -9.67
C ARG A 167 -11.42 -9.82 -9.71
N GLY A 168 -11.69 -10.42 -10.87
CA GLY A 168 -12.77 -11.36 -11.10
C GLY A 168 -14.02 -10.69 -11.71
N GLU A 169 -14.86 -11.52 -12.33
CA GLU A 169 -16.06 -11.09 -13.04
C GLU A 169 -17.03 -10.32 -12.12
N GLY A 170 -17.50 -9.17 -12.61
CA GLY A 170 -18.41 -8.27 -11.91
C GLY A 170 -17.78 -7.49 -10.76
N ALA A 171 -16.45 -7.54 -10.58
CA ALA A 171 -15.74 -6.77 -9.58
C ALA A 171 -15.87 -5.27 -9.81
N PHE A 172 -15.74 -4.82 -11.07
CA PHE A 172 -15.80 -3.41 -11.44
C PHE A 172 -17.12 -2.78 -11.01
N ALA A 173 -18.25 -3.43 -11.34
CA ALA A 173 -19.57 -2.92 -10.99
C ALA A 173 -19.75 -2.78 -9.47
N LYS A 174 -19.25 -3.74 -8.69
CA LYS A 174 -19.31 -3.72 -7.21
C LYS A 174 -18.43 -2.62 -6.61
N ALA A 175 -17.19 -2.49 -7.11
CA ALA A 175 -16.26 -1.47 -6.65
C ALA A 175 -16.76 -0.06 -7.00
N LEU A 176 -17.30 0.12 -8.22
CA LEU A 176 -17.86 1.38 -8.69
C LEU A 176 -19.09 1.80 -7.88
N ASP A 177 -20.02 0.88 -7.56
CA ASP A 177 -21.16 1.17 -6.69
C ASP A 177 -20.70 1.64 -5.30
N GLY A 178 -19.66 1.01 -4.73
CA GLY A 178 -19.04 1.45 -3.50
C GLY A 178 -18.42 2.84 -3.59
N LEU A 179 -17.65 3.11 -4.64
CA LEU A 179 -17.03 4.41 -4.89
C LEU A 179 -18.06 5.52 -5.05
N ILE A 180 -19.13 5.27 -5.80
CA ILE A 180 -20.25 6.21 -5.98
C ILE A 180 -20.92 6.49 -4.64
N TRP A 181 -21.17 5.45 -3.84
CA TRP A 181 -21.74 5.62 -2.51
C TRP A 181 -20.85 6.51 -1.64
N LEU A 182 -19.54 6.25 -1.60
CA LEU A 182 -18.59 7.07 -0.84
C LEU A 182 -18.59 8.54 -1.28
N ALA A 183 -18.53 8.79 -2.59
CA ALA A 183 -18.58 10.13 -3.17
C ALA A 183 -19.88 10.86 -2.79
N ARG A 184 -21.03 10.20 -2.91
CA ARG A 184 -22.35 10.75 -2.58
C ARG A 184 -22.48 11.10 -1.10
N GLU A 185 -21.89 10.31 -0.22
CA GLU A 185 -21.91 10.56 1.23
C GLU A 185 -20.87 11.60 1.68
N GLY A 186 -20.08 12.17 0.76
CA GLY A 186 -19.13 13.27 1.01
C GLY A 186 -17.77 12.83 1.55
N PHE A 187 -17.41 11.54 1.43
CA PHE A 187 -16.09 11.06 1.83
C PHE A 187 -15.00 11.56 0.88
N MET A 188 -13.81 11.81 1.42
CA MET A 188 -12.61 12.02 0.61
C MET A 188 -12.19 10.69 -0.02
N VAL A 189 -12.40 10.58 -1.33
CA VAL A 189 -12.14 9.36 -2.10
C VAL A 189 -10.99 9.56 -3.06
N HIS A 190 -10.08 8.60 -3.10
CA HIS A 190 -9.00 8.52 -4.08
C HIS A 190 -9.15 7.21 -4.86
N VAL A 191 -8.55 7.11 -6.04
CA VAL A 191 -8.53 5.89 -6.84
C VAL A 191 -7.09 5.44 -7.09
N ALA A 192 -6.86 4.15 -6.93
CA ALA A 192 -5.65 3.44 -7.33
C ALA A 192 -5.95 2.56 -8.55
N GLY A 193 -5.35 2.89 -9.69
CA GLY A 193 -5.40 2.10 -10.93
C GLY A 193 -4.03 1.56 -11.32
N ARG A 194 -3.95 0.84 -12.45
CA ARG A 194 -2.70 0.31 -13.00
C ARG A 194 -2.32 1.05 -14.29
N ALA A 195 -1.11 1.59 -14.33
CA ALA A 195 -0.52 2.19 -15.52
C ALA A 195 -0.20 1.10 -16.55
N ALA A 196 -0.33 1.42 -17.83
CA ALA A 196 -0.11 0.50 -18.97
C ALA A 196 -0.99 -0.76 -19.00
N PHE A 197 -1.96 -0.88 -18.10
CA PHE A 197 -2.95 -1.94 -18.17
C PHE A 197 -3.89 -1.69 -19.35
N GLY A 198 -4.16 -2.73 -20.15
CA GLY A 198 -4.83 -2.57 -21.45
C GLY A 198 -3.92 -2.05 -22.58
N GLY A 199 -2.64 -1.79 -22.31
CA GLY A 199 -1.68 -1.31 -23.32
C GLY A 199 -1.77 0.19 -23.62
N GLU A 200 -2.48 0.95 -22.79
CA GLU A 200 -2.69 2.39 -22.95
C GLU A 200 -1.59 3.23 -22.28
N ASP A 201 -1.33 4.42 -22.81
CA ASP A 201 -0.47 5.40 -22.14
C ASP A 201 -1.18 6.09 -20.97
N GLU A 202 -0.40 6.74 -20.10
CA GLU A 202 -0.94 7.38 -18.89
C GLU A 202 -1.97 8.48 -19.22
N SER A 203 -1.77 9.24 -20.30
CA SER A 203 -2.70 10.31 -20.69
C SER A 203 -4.07 9.76 -21.07
N THR A 204 -4.09 8.63 -21.77
CA THR A 204 -5.30 7.93 -22.19
C THR A 204 -6.02 7.36 -20.97
N LEU A 205 -5.29 6.69 -20.06
CA LEU A 205 -5.84 6.18 -18.80
C LEU A 205 -6.48 7.30 -17.96
N ARG A 206 -5.79 8.43 -17.79
CA ARG A 206 -6.32 9.58 -17.04
C ARG A 206 -7.57 10.16 -17.70
N ALA A 207 -7.62 10.25 -19.03
CA ALA A 207 -8.81 10.69 -19.75
C ALA A 207 -10.00 9.73 -19.59
N GLY A 208 -9.75 8.41 -19.61
CA GLY A 208 -10.76 7.40 -19.35
C GLY A 208 -11.33 7.48 -17.93
N PHE A 209 -10.47 7.60 -16.92
CA PHE A 209 -10.89 7.85 -15.54
C PHE A 209 -11.65 9.18 -15.40
N ALA A 210 -11.22 10.25 -16.07
CA ALA A 210 -11.92 11.53 -16.09
C ALA A 210 -13.36 11.38 -16.58
N ALA A 211 -13.56 10.66 -17.69
CA ALA A 211 -14.88 10.40 -18.24
C ALA A 211 -15.75 9.54 -17.30
N LEU A 212 -15.15 8.54 -16.63
CA LEU A 212 -15.83 7.73 -15.63
C LEU A 212 -16.26 8.57 -14.43
N PHE A 213 -15.36 9.39 -13.88
CA PHE A 213 -15.63 10.23 -12.72
C PHE A 213 -16.71 11.26 -13.01
N ALA A 214 -16.63 11.93 -14.17
CA ALA A 214 -17.65 12.89 -14.60
C ALA A 214 -19.04 12.26 -14.76
N ARG A 215 -19.11 11.05 -15.35
CA ARG A 215 -20.38 10.32 -15.54
C ARG A 215 -21.09 10.01 -14.23
N HIS A 216 -20.33 9.79 -13.16
CA HIS A 216 -20.86 9.33 -11.88
C HIS A 216 -20.76 10.37 -10.76
N ALA A 217 -20.40 11.63 -11.09
CA ALA A 217 -20.20 12.71 -10.13
C ALA A 217 -19.22 12.35 -9.00
N ILE A 218 -18.14 11.64 -9.33
CA ILE A 218 -17.07 11.29 -8.39
C ILE A 218 -16.09 12.48 -8.31
N PRO A 219 -15.88 13.10 -7.14
CA PRO A 219 -15.13 14.35 -7.00
C PRO A 219 -13.61 14.10 -6.91
N ILE A 220 -13.04 13.48 -7.94
CA ILE A 220 -11.60 13.21 -8.04
C ILE A 220 -11.05 14.02 -9.22
N ASP A 221 -9.99 14.78 -8.99
CA ASP A 221 -9.21 15.38 -10.08
C ASP A 221 -8.34 14.28 -10.73
N PRO A 222 -8.61 13.90 -11.99
CA PRO A 222 -7.83 12.87 -12.68
C PRO A 222 -6.39 13.33 -13.01
N ALA A 223 -6.09 14.63 -12.94
CA ALA A 223 -4.75 15.17 -13.12
C ALA A 223 -3.91 15.14 -11.83
N ASP A 224 -4.55 15.01 -10.66
CA ASP A 224 -3.84 14.90 -9.38
C ASP A 224 -3.27 13.48 -9.23
N PRO A 225 -1.93 13.31 -9.21
CA PRO A 225 -1.29 11.99 -9.09
C PRO A 225 -1.45 11.34 -7.71
N VAL A 226 -1.92 12.09 -6.72
CA VAL A 226 -2.25 11.60 -5.37
C VAL A 226 -3.70 11.11 -5.30
N ALA A 227 -4.62 11.84 -5.93
CA ALA A 227 -6.04 11.50 -5.97
C ALA A 227 -6.34 10.36 -6.96
N LEU A 228 -5.69 10.37 -8.13
CA LEU A 228 -5.64 9.26 -9.08
C LEU A 228 -4.21 8.74 -9.22
N MET A 229 -3.93 7.68 -8.47
CA MET A 229 -2.63 7.01 -8.46
C MET A 229 -2.63 5.86 -9.46
N LEU A 230 -1.73 5.90 -10.44
CA LEU A 230 -1.56 4.85 -11.45
C LEU A 230 -0.26 4.09 -11.17
N PHE A 231 -0.38 2.85 -10.72
CA PHE A 231 0.76 2.01 -10.35
C PHE A 231 1.38 1.36 -11.59
N PRO A 232 2.71 1.39 -11.77
CA PRO A 232 3.35 0.71 -12.88
C PRO A 232 3.15 -0.82 -12.79
N GLU A 233 3.04 -1.46 -13.95
CA GLU A 233 3.05 -2.92 -14.06
C GLU A 233 4.31 -3.56 -13.49
N MET A 234 4.16 -4.77 -12.97
CA MET A 234 5.21 -5.48 -12.24
C MET A 234 5.44 -6.87 -12.81
N ASP A 235 6.67 -7.14 -13.24
CA ASP A 235 7.13 -8.49 -13.58
C ASP A 235 8.07 -9.01 -12.50
N ASP A 236 7.53 -9.72 -11.51
CA ASP A 236 8.29 -10.29 -10.40
C ASP A 236 9.39 -11.26 -10.84
N SER A 237 9.32 -11.79 -12.06
CA SER A 237 10.31 -12.73 -12.59
C SER A 237 11.51 -12.05 -13.23
N ALA A 238 11.39 -10.78 -13.64
CA ALA A 238 12.47 -10.08 -14.31
C ALA A 238 13.66 -9.82 -13.37
N ASP A 239 14.87 -9.87 -13.92
CA ASP A 239 16.08 -9.53 -13.21
C ASP A 239 16.16 -8.02 -12.92
N VAL A 240 16.75 -7.68 -11.79
CA VAL A 240 16.95 -6.30 -11.34
C VAL A 240 18.32 -6.17 -10.69
N PRO A 241 19.04 -5.05 -10.87
CA PRO A 241 20.30 -4.85 -10.16
C PRO A 241 20.08 -4.76 -8.65
N GLU A 242 21.05 -5.24 -7.89
CA GLU A 242 21.10 -5.01 -6.45
C GLU A 242 21.53 -3.57 -6.18
N ILE A 243 21.08 -3.01 -5.06
CA ILE A 243 21.38 -1.63 -4.70
C ILE A 243 22.55 -1.59 -3.72
N THR A 244 23.67 -1.03 -4.17
CA THR A 244 24.86 -0.77 -3.34
C THR A 244 24.82 0.65 -2.78
N GLU A 245 25.67 0.95 -1.81
CA GLU A 245 25.79 2.32 -1.29
C GLU A 245 26.21 3.32 -2.38
N ALA A 246 27.04 2.90 -3.34
CA ALA A 246 27.47 3.74 -4.45
C ALA A 246 26.31 4.11 -5.40
N CYS A 247 25.25 3.29 -5.47
CA CYS A 247 24.10 3.55 -6.33
C CYS A 247 23.41 4.89 -6.01
N TRP A 248 23.45 5.37 -4.77
CA TRP A 248 22.86 6.67 -4.41
C TRP A 248 23.48 7.82 -5.19
N GLY A 249 24.82 7.85 -5.27
CA GLY A 249 25.56 8.85 -6.05
C GLY A 249 25.37 8.67 -7.56
N ILE A 250 25.43 7.43 -8.05
CA ILE A 250 25.28 7.10 -9.47
C ILE A 250 23.91 7.52 -10.00
N LEU A 251 22.85 7.30 -9.22
CA LEU A 251 21.47 7.58 -9.63
C LEU A 251 21.02 9.01 -9.28
N GLY A 252 21.85 9.79 -8.55
CA GLY A 252 21.45 11.09 -8.02
C GLY A 252 20.25 11.00 -7.05
N LYS A 253 20.12 9.90 -6.31
CA LYS A 253 19.00 9.64 -5.38
C LYS A 253 19.48 9.68 -3.93
N SER A 254 18.55 9.99 -3.02
CA SER A 254 18.81 9.99 -1.58
C SER A 254 18.27 8.72 -0.92
N PRO A 255 18.98 8.13 0.07
CA PRO A 255 18.40 7.10 0.92
C PRO A 255 17.10 7.55 1.61
N ARG A 256 16.91 8.85 1.80
CA ARG A 256 15.71 9.42 2.44
C ARG A 256 14.49 9.45 1.51
N SER A 257 14.65 9.21 0.21
CA SER A 257 13.56 9.27 -0.77
C SER A 257 12.81 7.95 -0.95
N VAL A 258 13.23 6.87 -0.27
CA VAL A 258 12.56 5.57 -0.35
C VAL A 258 11.62 5.33 0.82
N MET A 259 10.61 4.47 0.63
CA MET A 259 9.51 4.29 1.59
C MET A 259 9.97 3.87 3.00
N CYS A 260 10.93 2.95 3.11
CA CYS A 260 11.44 2.50 4.40
C CYS A 260 12.26 3.57 5.15
N ALA A 261 12.52 4.75 4.57
CA ALA A 261 13.10 5.87 5.28
C ALA A 261 12.08 6.62 6.15
N SER A 262 10.77 6.47 5.89
CA SER A 262 9.71 7.22 6.58
C SER A 262 8.47 6.41 6.95
N SER A 263 8.40 5.14 6.55
CA SER A 263 7.23 4.30 6.77
C SER A 263 7.56 2.98 7.45
N ARG A 264 6.63 2.48 8.26
CA ARG A 264 6.62 1.13 8.83
C ARG A 264 5.24 0.52 8.70
N MET A 265 5.14 -0.80 8.80
CA MET A 265 3.86 -1.50 8.87
C MET A 265 3.82 -2.44 10.07
N VAL A 266 2.70 -2.45 10.79
CA VAL A 266 2.41 -3.43 11.84
C VAL A 266 1.61 -4.58 11.22
N VAL A 267 2.01 -5.81 11.53
CA VAL A 267 1.33 -7.04 11.11
C VAL A 267 1.17 -7.97 12.31
N LYS A 268 0.20 -8.87 12.26
CA LYS A 268 0.05 -9.94 13.27
C LYS A 268 -0.02 -11.28 12.58
N ARG A 269 0.96 -12.15 12.82
CA ARG A 269 0.96 -13.50 12.24
C ARG A 269 -0.02 -14.41 12.95
N LYS A 270 -0.58 -15.36 12.23
CA LYS A 270 -1.38 -16.43 12.82
C LYS A 270 -0.59 -17.17 13.90
N GLY A 271 -1.21 -17.33 15.07
CA GLY A 271 -0.59 -17.96 16.24
C GLY A 271 0.37 -17.07 17.03
N ALA A 272 0.67 -15.86 16.58
CA ALA A 272 1.49 -14.93 17.36
C ALA A 272 0.69 -14.30 18.51
N ALA A 273 1.31 -14.18 19.67
CA ALA A 273 0.69 -13.57 20.85
C ALA A 273 0.52 -12.04 20.71
N ALA A 274 1.40 -11.40 19.94
CA ALA A 274 1.41 -9.95 19.73
C ALA A 274 1.78 -9.61 18.27
N PRO A 275 1.46 -8.40 17.80
CA PRO A 275 1.91 -7.90 16.50
C PRO A 275 3.42 -7.67 16.46
N THR A 276 3.95 -7.56 15.24
CA THR A 276 5.34 -7.21 14.94
C THR A 276 5.38 -6.10 13.89
N VAL A 277 6.43 -5.30 13.91
CA VAL A 277 6.66 -4.21 12.97
C VAL A 277 7.57 -4.70 11.85
N VAL A 278 7.13 -4.52 10.62
CA VAL A 278 7.90 -4.80 9.40
C VAL A 278 8.26 -3.50 8.67
N ALA A 279 9.33 -3.56 7.90
CA ALA A 279 9.87 -2.42 7.16
C ALA A 279 9.05 -2.04 5.92
N CYS A 280 8.29 -2.97 5.34
CA CYS A 280 7.69 -2.81 4.01
C CYS A 280 6.26 -3.35 3.96
N THR A 281 5.37 -2.60 3.30
CA THR A 281 3.98 -3.00 3.06
C THR A 281 3.85 -4.15 2.06
N LEU A 282 4.82 -4.30 1.16
CA LEU A 282 4.84 -5.36 0.13
C LEU A 282 5.53 -6.64 0.58
N LEU A 283 6.27 -6.63 1.70
CA LEU A 283 7.04 -7.78 2.17
C LEU A 283 6.62 -8.17 3.60
N PRO A 284 5.31 -8.39 3.89
CA PRO A 284 4.88 -8.72 5.24
C PRO A 284 5.32 -10.13 5.69
N TYR A 285 5.66 -11.00 4.75
CA TYR A 285 6.01 -12.40 5.01
C TYR A 285 7.52 -12.64 5.12
N ASP A 286 8.34 -11.77 4.54
CA ASP A 286 9.78 -11.96 4.52
C ASP A 286 10.38 -11.63 5.90
N PRO A 287 10.91 -12.62 6.64
CA PRO A 287 11.44 -12.41 7.98
C PRO A 287 12.64 -11.45 8.01
N GLN A 288 13.31 -11.22 6.88
CA GLN A 288 14.42 -10.25 6.80
C GLN A 288 13.94 -8.81 7.02
N PHE A 289 12.67 -8.54 6.76
CA PHE A 289 12.07 -7.21 6.88
C PHE A 289 11.31 -7.02 8.20
N GLU A 290 11.28 -8.03 9.07
CA GLU A 290 10.76 -7.91 10.42
C GLU A 290 11.74 -7.18 11.32
N LEU A 291 11.27 -6.20 12.08
CA LEU A 291 12.14 -5.27 12.81
C LEU A 291 11.99 -5.35 14.34
N GLY A 292 10.91 -5.93 14.86
CA GLY A 292 10.69 -6.08 16.30
C GLY A 292 9.23 -5.83 16.69
N ALA A 293 8.94 -5.95 17.98
CA ALA A 293 7.59 -5.76 18.53
C ALA A 293 7.21 -4.28 18.69
N THR A 294 8.18 -3.37 18.79
CA THR A 294 7.97 -1.95 19.11
C THR A 294 8.43 -1.01 18.01
N LEU A 295 7.91 0.24 18.02
CA LEU A 295 8.39 1.28 17.10
C LEU A 295 9.86 1.67 17.36
N ALA A 296 10.33 1.52 18.60
CA ALA A 296 11.72 1.76 18.97
C ALA A 296 12.66 0.76 18.29
N GLU A 297 12.36 -0.55 18.39
CA GLU A 297 13.12 -1.59 17.68
C GLU A 297 13.05 -1.40 16.15
N ALA A 298 11.87 -0.99 15.66
CA ALA A 298 11.64 -0.73 14.25
C ALA A 298 12.39 0.48 13.66
N SER A 299 13.04 1.29 14.49
CA SER A 299 13.82 2.45 14.05
C SER A 299 15.19 2.07 13.46
N ARG A 300 15.58 0.79 13.52
CA ARG A 300 16.83 0.29 12.94
C ARG A 300 16.88 0.43 11.40
N PRO A 301 18.09 0.53 10.81
CA PRO A 301 18.25 0.56 9.36
C PRO A 301 17.75 -0.70 8.67
N VAL A 302 17.22 -0.54 7.45
CA VAL A 302 16.67 -1.61 6.62
C VAL A 302 17.61 -1.85 5.43
N PRO A 303 18.24 -3.03 5.32
CA PRO A 303 18.97 -3.42 4.12
C PRO A 303 18.05 -3.50 2.90
N LEU A 304 18.49 -2.98 1.75
CA LEU A 304 17.76 -3.11 0.48
C LEU A 304 17.98 -4.50 -0.14
N ASN A 305 17.55 -5.53 0.58
CA ASN A 305 17.81 -6.93 0.30
C ASN A 305 16.60 -7.68 -0.30
N HIS A 306 15.87 -7.03 -1.21
CA HIS A 306 14.80 -7.69 -1.97
C HIS A 306 14.69 -7.07 -3.37
N PRO A 307 14.30 -7.83 -4.40
CA PRO A 307 14.05 -7.28 -5.74
C PRO A 307 13.10 -6.08 -5.74
N HIS A 308 12.09 -6.09 -4.86
CA HIS A 308 11.15 -4.98 -4.69
C HIS A 308 11.81 -3.69 -4.17
N CYS A 309 12.86 -3.79 -3.34
CA CYS A 309 13.60 -2.60 -2.90
C CYS A 309 14.23 -1.88 -4.10
N ALA A 310 14.86 -2.65 -5.00
CA ALA A 310 15.47 -2.11 -6.20
C ALA A 310 14.40 -1.61 -7.18
N ARG A 311 13.42 -2.45 -7.51
CA ARG A 311 12.42 -2.18 -8.54
C ARG A 311 11.47 -1.05 -8.16
N PHE A 312 10.86 -1.07 -6.97
CA PHE A 312 9.85 -0.06 -6.59
C PHE A 312 10.47 1.22 -6.09
N CYS A 313 11.28 1.10 -5.05
CA CYS A 313 11.71 2.26 -4.31
C CYS A 313 12.85 2.99 -5.04
N VAL A 314 13.88 2.25 -5.45
CA VAL A 314 15.10 2.88 -5.97
C VAL A 314 15.01 3.16 -7.46
N LEU A 315 14.46 2.29 -8.28
CA LEU A 315 14.38 2.48 -9.73
C LEU A 315 13.02 3.03 -10.17
N GLY A 316 11.91 2.48 -9.66
CA GLY A 316 10.54 2.83 -10.05
C GLY A 316 9.96 4.09 -9.40
N GLY A 317 10.55 4.60 -8.32
CA GLY A 317 10.10 5.84 -7.66
C GLY A 317 8.75 5.75 -6.94
N ALA A 318 8.27 4.54 -6.63
CA ALA A 318 6.98 4.34 -5.97
C ALA A 318 6.96 4.91 -4.54
N ALA A 319 5.80 5.44 -4.14
CA ALA A 319 5.54 5.92 -2.78
C ALA A 319 4.10 5.58 -2.35
N CYS A 320 3.94 4.73 -1.33
CA CYS A 320 2.63 4.31 -0.84
C CYS A 320 1.85 5.43 -0.12
N SER A 321 2.53 6.45 0.42
CA SER A 321 1.95 7.50 1.26
C SER A 321 1.80 8.87 0.56
N ARG A 322 2.02 8.94 -0.76
CA ARG A 322 1.71 10.17 -1.50
C ARG A 322 0.21 10.39 -1.55
#